data_AF-A0AAD2GS47-F1
#
_entry.id   AF-A0AAD2GS47-F1
#
_cell.length_a   1.000
_cell.length_b   1.000
_cell.length_c   1.000
_cell.angle_alpha   90.00
_cell.angle_beta   90.00
_cell.angle_gamma   90.00
#
_symmetry.space_group_name_H-M   'P 1'
#
loop_
_entity.id
_entity.type
_entity.pdbx_description
1 polymer ?
#
loop_
_entity_poly.entity_id
_entity_poly.type
_entity_poly.pdbx_seq_one_letter_code
_entity_poly.pdbx_strand_id
1 'polypeptide(L)'
;MDKTPAFATIQQTAFDSWSRAAPAIEASDIGAEIGTGALLGSHYFVRSPTGTGISPEWDFSVPQHNPSAIVIGAKVGDILAPSNAATNVDWLALNGVQGSLASKIFRIDTVGGQPPTSCTPGSANISVRYTAKYFLY
;
A
#
# COMPACT_ATOMS: atom_id res chain seq x y z
N MET A 1 3.01 4.60 -31.66
CA MET A 1 2.99 3.79 -30.43
C MET A 1 3.17 4.75 -29.28
N ASP A 2 2.13 4.97 -28.50
CA ASP A 2 2.16 5.88 -27.37
C ASP A 2 3.08 5.29 -26.28
N LYS A 3 4.18 5.99 -25.98
CA LYS A 3 5.12 5.55 -24.94
C LYS A 3 4.68 6.12 -23.61
N THR A 4 3.58 5.61 -23.07
CA THR A 4 3.20 5.90 -21.69
C THR A 4 4.34 5.43 -20.78
N PRO A 5 4.94 6.30 -19.96
CA PRO A 5 6.04 5.91 -19.09
C PRO A 5 5.62 4.76 -18.16
N ALA A 6 6.48 3.75 -17.97
CA ALA A 6 6.18 2.59 -17.12
C ALA A 6 5.69 3.00 -15.72
N PHE A 7 6.25 4.08 -15.16
CA PHE A 7 5.83 4.63 -13.88
C PHE A 7 4.38 5.14 -13.84
N ALA A 8 3.82 5.59 -14.97
CA ALA A 8 2.45 6.12 -15.00
C ALA A 8 1.41 5.02 -14.72
N THR A 9 1.67 3.79 -15.20
CA THR A 9 0.74 2.67 -15.16
C THR A 9 1.18 1.51 -14.27
N ILE A 10 2.31 1.62 -13.57
CA ILE A 10 2.94 0.48 -12.88
C ILE A 10 2.03 -0.21 -11.86
N GLN A 11 1.19 0.55 -11.15
CA GLN A 11 0.17 0.05 -10.24
C GLN A 11 -0.83 -0.88 -10.96
N GLN A 12 -1.27 -0.49 -12.16
CA GLN A 12 -2.24 -1.27 -12.93
C GLN A 12 -1.55 -2.53 -13.47
N THR A 13 -0.34 -2.40 -13.99
CA THR A 13 0.46 -3.54 -14.46
C THR A 13 0.71 -4.55 -13.32
N ALA A 14 1.05 -4.07 -12.12
CA ALA A 14 1.23 -4.89 -10.93
C ALA A 14 -0.07 -5.60 -10.53
N PHE A 15 -1.18 -4.86 -10.48
CA PHE A 15 -2.49 -5.41 -10.11
C PHE A 15 -2.96 -6.47 -11.11
N ASP A 16 -2.78 -6.22 -12.40
CA ASP A 16 -3.18 -7.12 -13.48
C ASP A 16 -2.36 -8.41 -13.44
N SER A 17 -1.04 -8.31 -13.21
CA SER A 17 -0.19 -9.49 -13.01
C SER A 17 -0.63 -10.26 -11.76
N TRP A 18 -0.77 -9.59 -10.62
CA TRP A 18 -1.15 -10.25 -9.37
C TRP A 18 -2.52 -10.90 -9.45
N SER A 19 -3.49 -10.26 -10.11
CA SER A 19 -4.85 -10.78 -10.26
C SER A 19 -4.90 -12.11 -11.03
N ARG A 20 -3.97 -12.34 -11.95
CA ARG A 20 -3.85 -13.62 -12.68
C ARG A 20 -2.98 -14.65 -11.97
N ALA A 21 -2.22 -14.24 -10.96
CA ALA A 21 -1.33 -15.11 -10.22
C ALA A 21 -2.10 -16.08 -9.30
N ALA A 22 -1.49 -17.23 -9.02
CA ALA A 22 -2.02 -18.21 -8.08
C ALA A 22 -2.19 -17.59 -6.67
N PRO A 23 -3.10 -18.10 -5.83
CA PRO A 23 -3.34 -17.54 -4.49
C PRO A 23 -2.12 -17.52 -3.57
N ALA A 24 -1.12 -18.38 -3.82
CA ALA A 24 0.11 -18.46 -3.04
C ALA A 24 1.17 -17.41 -3.43
N ILE A 25 0.92 -16.61 -4.47
CA ILE A 25 1.85 -15.58 -4.94
C ILE A 25 1.65 -14.30 -4.13
N GLU A 26 2.72 -13.85 -3.49
CA GLU A 26 2.75 -12.67 -2.64
C GLU A 26 3.07 -11.40 -3.43
N ALA A 27 2.79 -10.23 -2.85
CA ALA A 27 3.04 -8.94 -3.50
C ALA A 27 4.51 -8.75 -3.92
N SER A 28 5.45 -9.30 -3.14
CA SER A 28 6.89 -9.21 -3.42
C SER A 28 7.31 -9.96 -4.68
N ASP A 29 6.65 -11.08 -4.99
CA ASP A 29 6.94 -11.88 -6.19
C ASP A 29 6.55 -11.10 -7.45
N ILE A 30 5.44 -10.36 -7.38
CA ILE A 30 4.96 -9.50 -8.47
C ILE A 30 5.91 -8.33 -8.72
N GLY A 31 6.44 -7.71 -7.66
CA GLY A 31 7.38 -6.60 -7.79
C GLY A 31 8.65 -6.97 -8.56
N ALA A 32 9.14 -8.20 -8.37
CA ALA A 32 10.25 -8.76 -9.14
C ALA A 32 9.85 -9.01 -10.60
N GLU A 33 8.67 -9.60 -10.85
CA GLU A 33 8.17 -9.90 -12.19
C GLU A 33 8.04 -8.65 -13.08
N ILE A 34 7.51 -7.56 -12.54
CA ILE A 34 7.22 -6.34 -13.31
C ILE A 34 8.39 -5.35 -13.37
N GLY A 35 9.55 -5.70 -12.80
CA GLY A 35 10.77 -4.90 -12.87
C GLY A 35 10.75 -3.64 -11.99
N THR A 36 9.99 -3.61 -10.89
CA THR A 36 9.96 -2.46 -9.96
C THR A 36 11.18 -2.32 -9.05
N GLY A 37 12.14 -3.25 -9.14
CA GLY A 37 13.35 -3.23 -8.31
C GLY A 37 13.21 -4.03 -7.03
N ALA A 38 14.10 -3.77 -6.07
CA ALA A 38 14.18 -4.52 -4.82
C ALA A 38 13.03 -4.18 -3.86
N LEU A 39 12.62 -5.17 -3.05
CA LEU A 39 11.70 -4.96 -1.93
C LEU A 39 12.31 -3.95 -0.95
N LEU A 40 11.63 -2.83 -0.74
CA LEU A 40 12.09 -1.79 0.19
C LEU A 40 11.66 -2.05 1.64
N GLY A 41 10.55 -2.76 1.84
CA GLY A 41 10.04 -3.08 3.17
C GLY A 41 8.59 -3.51 3.17
N SER A 42 8.01 -3.55 4.37
CA SER A 42 6.66 -4.00 4.63
C SER A 42 5.74 -2.83 4.99
N HIS A 43 4.45 -3.00 4.71
CA HIS A 43 3.41 -2.07 5.10
C HIS A 43 2.28 -2.81 5.81
N TYR A 44 1.97 -2.40 7.04
CA TYR A 44 0.94 -3.02 7.87
C TYR A 44 0.35 -2.00 8.85
N PHE A 45 -0.67 -2.40 9.60
CA PHE A 45 -1.30 -1.53 10.61
C PHE A 45 -0.89 -1.96 12.02
N VAL A 46 -0.49 -0.97 12.83
CA VAL A 46 -0.12 -1.14 14.24
C VAL A 46 -1.10 -0.41 15.14
N ARG A 47 -1.02 -0.65 16.46
CA ARG A 47 -1.75 0.17 17.43
C ARG A 47 -1.31 1.62 17.28
N SER A 48 -2.28 2.54 17.17
CA SER A 48 -1.96 3.96 17.09
C SER A 48 -1.12 4.40 18.31
N PRO A 49 -0.11 5.27 18.13
CA PRO A 49 0.63 5.88 19.23
C PRO A 49 -0.26 6.68 20.20
N THR A 50 -1.43 7.13 19.75
CA THR A 50 -2.44 7.77 20.63
C THR A 50 -3.11 6.80 21.60
N GLY A 51 -2.84 5.50 21.48
CA GLY A 51 -3.45 4.46 22.28
C GLY A 51 -4.89 4.12 21.86
N THR A 52 -5.40 4.66 20.75
CA THR A 52 -6.76 4.44 20.22
C THR A 52 -6.76 4.20 18.70
N GLY A 53 -7.50 3.21 18.22
CA GLY A 53 -7.52 2.84 16.80
C GLY A 53 -6.24 2.15 16.31
N ILE A 54 -5.99 2.23 15.00
CA ILE A 54 -4.82 1.66 14.32
C ILE A 54 -4.21 2.71 13.39
N SER A 55 -2.90 2.62 13.16
CA SER A 55 -2.15 3.50 12.27
C SER A 55 -1.34 2.68 11.27
N PRO A 56 -1.22 3.11 10.00
CA PRO A 56 -0.33 2.48 9.05
C PRO A 56 1.14 2.70 9.43
N GLU A 57 1.94 1.66 9.29
CA GLU A 57 3.39 1.67 9.41
C GLU A 57 4.03 1.27 8.08
N TRP A 58 5.14 1.93 7.75
CA TRP A 58 6.07 1.50 6.71
C TRP A 58 7.38 1.14 7.40
N ASP A 59 7.74 -0.14 7.36
CA ASP A 59 8.96 -0.67 7.96
C ASP A 59 9.92 -1.14 6.88
N PHE A 60 10.95 -0.34 6.63
CA PHE A 60 12.02 -0.62 5.68
C PHE A 60 13.30 -1.09 6.40
N SER A 61 13.23 -1.35 7.70
CA SER A 61 14.40 -1.56 8.55
C SER A 61 15.19 -2.82 8.20
N VAL A 62 14.48 -3.91 7.85
CA VAL A 62 15.11 -5.19 7.51
C VAL A 62 15.81 -5.12 6.16
N PRO A 63 15.15 -4.74 5.03
CA PRO A 63 15.84 -4.71 3.74
C PRO A 63 16.94 -3.64 3.66
N GLN A 64 16.83 -2.55 4.42
CA GLN A 64 17.85 -1.49 4.45
C GLN A 64 18.93 -1.67 5.51
N HIS A 65 18.84 -2.70 6.36
CA HIS A 65 19.72 -2.88 7.53
C HIS A 65 19.82 -1.61 8.40
N ASN A 66 18.71 -0.89 8.55
CA ASN A 66 18.64 0.37 9.27
C ASN A 66 17.41 0.39 10.20
N PRO A 67 17.58 0.21 11.53
CA PRO A 67 16.45 0.16 12.46
C PRO A 67 15.64 1.46 12.51
N SER A 68 16.19 2.58 12.03
CA SER A 68 15.51 3.87 11.97
C SER A 68 14.71 4.09 10.68
N ALA A 69 14.78 3.16 9.72
CA ALA A 69 14.03 3.21 8.46
C ALA A 69 12.57 2.75 8.65
N ILE A 70 11.88 3.32 9.65
CA ILE A 70 10.47 3.08 9.95
C ILE A 70 9.70 4.40 10.03
N VAL A 71 8.41 4.39 9.69
CA VAL A 71 7.49 5.50 9.99
C VAL A 71 6.07 4.99 10.24
N ILE A 72 5.43 5.51 11.28
CA ILE A 72 4.00 5.39 11.53
C ILE A 72 3.31 6.67 11.06
N GLY A 73 2.28 6.54 10.22
CA GLY A 73 1.53 7.65 9.66
C GLY A 73 0.20 7.92 10.38
N ALA A 74 -0.22 9.18 10.38
CA ALA A 74 -1.56 9.62 10.75
C ALA A 74 -2.23 10.33 9.57
N LYS A 75 -3.46 9.91 9.24
CA LYS A 75 -4.23 10.45 8.11
C LYS A 75 -4.56 11.92 8.34
N VAL A 76 -4.30 12.75 7.34
CA VAL A 76 -4.63 14.19 7.33
C VAL A 76 -5.40 14.62 6.07
N GLY A 77 -5.47 13.75 5.06
CA GLY A 77 -6.30 13.94 3.88
C GLY A 77 -6.81 12.60 3.37
N ASP A 78 -8.02 12.64 2.81
CA ASP A 78 -8.77 11.48 2.35
C ASP A 78 -9.65 11.91 1.18
N ILE A 79 -9.43 11.32 0.01
CA ILE A 79 -10.29 11.55 -1.15
C ILE A 79 -10.58 10.22 -1.84
N LEU A 80 -11.81 10.09 -2.34
CA LEU A 80 -12.22 8.96 -3.16
C LEU A 80 -11.25 8.77 -4.33
N ALA A 81 -10.91 7.52 -4.65
CA ALA A 81 -10.05 7.20 -5.78
C ALA A 81 -10.62 7.80 -7.09
N PRO A 82 -9.92 8.73 -7.76
CA PRO A 82 -10.46 9.45 -8.92
C PRO A 82 -10.79 8.55 -10.12
N SER A 83 -10.14 7.39 -10.24
CA SER A 83 -10.33 6.46 -11.35
C SER A 83 -11.60 5.62 -11.21
N ASN A 84 -11.85 5.04 -10.03
CA ASN A 84 -13.05 4.27 -9.71
C ASN A 84 -13.17 4.04 -8.19
N ALA A 85 -13.96 4.86 -7.50
CA ALA A 85 -14.15 4.77 -6.06
C ALA A 85 -14.91 3.51 -5.59
N ALA A 86 -15.65 2.84 -6.48
CA ALA A 86 -16.39 1.62 -6.12
C ALA A 86 -15.49 0.39 -5.96
N THR A 87 -14.33 0.39 -6.62
CA THR A 87 -13.39 -0.75 -6.62
C THR A 87 -12.04 -0.43 -5.99
N ASN A 88 -11.63 0.84 -6.02
CA ASN A 88 -10.32 1.27 -5.55
C ASN A 88 -10.45 1.99 -4.20
N VAL A 89 -9.56 1.66 -3.26
CA VAL A 89 -9.50 2.37 -1.97
C VAL A 89 -9.05 3.81 -2.14
N ASP A 90 -9.44 4.64 -1.18
CA ASP A 90 -9.19 6.08 -1.20
C ASP A 90 -7.71 6.45 -1.26
N TRP A 91 -7.46 7.60 -1.87
CA TRP A 91 -6.16 8.25 -1.86
C TRP A 91 -5.99 8.98 -0.55
N LEU A 92 -4.82 8.79 0.08
CA LEU A 92 -4.55 9.31 1.41
C LEU A 92 -3.35 10.25 1.41
N ALA A 93 -3.44 11.30 2.21
CA ALA A 93 -2.30 12.07 2.67
C ALA A 93 -2.11 11.82 4.17
N LEU A 94 -0.87 11.56 4.59
CA LEU A 94 -0.52 11.25 5.98
C LEU A 94 0.69 12.07 6.44
N ASN A 95 0.70 12.41 7.71
CA ASN A 95 1.89 12.90 8.40
C ASN A 95 2.58 11.74 9.12
N GLY A 96 3.91 11.67 9.04
CA GLY A 96 4.70 10.83 9.95
C GLY A 96 4.56 11.34 11.38
N VAL A 97 4.13 10.48 12.29
CA VAL A 97 3.94 10.83 13.72
C VAL A 97 4.94 10.13 14.64
N GLN A 98 5.60 9.07 14.15
CA GLN A 98 6.65 8.35 14.86
C GLN A 98 7.57 7.68 13.84
N GLY A 99 8.86 7.58 14.17
CA GLY A 99 9.89 7.09 13.25
C GLY A 99 10.52 8.20 12.40
N SER A 100 11.46 7.82 11.54
CA SER A 100 12.31 8.75 10.77
C SER A 100 12.37 8.46 9.27
N LEU A 101 11.63 7.46 8.78
CA LEU A 101 11.62 7.12 7.35
C LEU A 101 11.02 8.23 6.48
N ALA A 102 9.96 8.90 6.97
CA ALA A 102 9.31 9.99 6.24
C ALA A 102 8.56 10.93 7.20
N SER A 103 8.43 12.18 6.79
CA SER A 103 7.61 13.21 7.43
C SER A 103 6.23 13.34 6.77
N LYS A 104 6.13 13.09 5.47
CA LYS A 104 4.88 13.08 4.68
C LYS A 104 4.79 11.82 3.85
N ILE A 105 3.60 11.22 3.83
CA ILE A 105 3.30 10.08 2.96
C ILE A 105 2.05 10.39 2.13
N PHE A 106 2.13 10.10 0.84
CA PHE A 106 0.96 10.07 -0.05
C PHE A 106 0.76 8.67 -0.58
N ARG A 107 -0.48 8.18 -0.51
CA ARG A 107 -0.94 6.94 -1.15
C ARG A 107 -1.89 7.33 -2.26
N ILE A 108 -1.45 7.17 -3.50
CA ILE A 108 -2.21 7.58 -4.69
C ILE A 108 -2.17 6.49 -5.76
N ASP A 109 -2.87 6.70 -6.87
CA ASP A 109 -2.99 5.73 -7.96
C ASP A 109 -3.33 4.33 -7.44
N THR A 110 -4.41 4.25 -6.66
CA THR A 110 -4.90 3.03 -6.04
C THR A 110 -5.65 2.14 -7.04
N VAL A 111 -5.40 0.82 -6.98
CA VAL A 111 -6.14 -0.19 -7.75
C VAL A 111 -6.55 -1.34 -6.82
N GLY A 112 -7.86 -1.59 -6.70
CA GLY A 112 -8.43 -2.61 -5.83
C GLY A 112 -8.48 -2.23 -4.34
N GLY A 113 -8.51 -3.24 -3.48
CA GLY A 113 -8.45 -3.10 -2.02
C GLY A 113 -9.78 -2.80 -1.31
N GLN A 114 -10.88 -2.57 -2.04
CA GLN A 114 -12.18 -2.40 -1.39
C GLN A 114 -12.60 -3.72 -0.71
N PRO A 115 -12.94 -3.70 0.59
CA PRO A 115 -13.41 -4.89 1.27
C PRO A 115 -14.81 -5.29 0.76
N PRO A 116 -15.24 -6.55 0.98
CA PRO A 116 -16.64 -6.90 0.77
C PRO A 116 -17.54 -6.05 1.68
N THR A 117 -18.77 -5.82 1.23
CA THR A 117 -19.77 -4.98 1.93
C THR A 117 -20.21 -5.54 3.29
N SER A 118 -19.94 -6.82 3.54
CA SER A 118 -20.22 -7.48 4.81
C SER A 118 -19.16 -8.53 5.13
N CYS A 119 -18.86 -8.70 6.41
CA CYS A 119 -18.09 -9.84 6.92
C CYS A 119 -18.91 -10.61 7.95
N THR A 120 -18.78 -11.93 7.97
CA THR A 120 -19.42 -12.77 8.99
C THR A 120 -18.45 -12.98 10.15
N PRO A 121 -18.80 -12.60 11.39
CA PRO A 121 -17.95 -12.86 12.55
C PRO A 121 -17.61 -14.35 12.66
N GLY A 122 -16.34 -14.67 12.88
CA GLY A 122 -15.85 -16.05 12.98
C GLY A 122 -15.60 -16.75 11.64
N SER A 123 -15.83 -16.10 10.50
CA SER A 123 -15.41 -16.60 9.19
C SER A 123 -13.90 -16.46 8.98
N ALA A 124 -13.39 -17.09 7.92
CA ALA A 124 -12.00 -16.98 7.52
C ALA A 124 -11.59 -15.52 7.26
N ASN A 125 -10.30 -15.22 7.43
CA ASN A 125 -9.75 -13.91 7.14
C ASN A 125 -10.02 -13.50 5.69
N ILE A 126 -10.41 -12.24 5.52
CA ILE A 126 -10.62 -11.64 4.21
C ILE A 126 -9.30 -11.05 3.74
N SER A 127 -8.84 -11.50 2.59
CA SER A 127 -7.70 -10.92 1.87
C SER A 127 -8.19 -10.34 0.55
N VAL A 128 -7.82 -9.09 0.29
CA VAL A 128 -8.10 -8.40 -0.96
C VAL A 128 -6.80 -7.93 -1.59
N ARG A 129 -6.62 -8.18 -2.87
CA ARG A 129 -5.48 -7.67 -3.63
C ARG A 129 -5.61 -6.17 -3.80
N TYR A 130 -4.48 -5.48 -3.71
CA TYR A 130 -4.41 -4.03 -3.80
C TYR A 130 -3.02 -3.60 -4.25
N THR A 131 -2.95 -2.57 -5.07
CA THR A 131 -1.69 -1.89 -5.41
C THR A 131 -1.86 -0.38 -5.36
N ALA A 132 -0.77 0.32 -5.10
CA ALA A 132 -0.73 1.78 -5.01
C ALA A 132 0.65 2.31 -5.36
N LYS A 133 0.72 3.62 -5.59
CA LYS A 133 1.97 4.37 -5.47
C LYS A 133 2.04 5.03 -4.10
N TYR A 134 3.20 4.88 -3.47
CA TYR A 134 3.53 5.58 -2.25
C TYR A 134 4.64 6.60 -2.51
N PHE A 135 4.44 7.83 -2.08
CA PHE A 135 5.46 8.88 -2.07
C PHE A 135 5.79 9.19 -0.62
N LEU A 136 7.07 9.02 -0.25
CA LEU A 136 7.59 9.22 1.10
C LEU A 136 8.61 10.37 1.04
N TYR A 137 8.38 11.43 1.80
CA TYR A 137 9.23 12.64 1.89
C TYR A 137 9.70 12.92 3.31
#